data_AF-A0AAU4ECT6-F1
#
_entry.id   AF-A0AAU4ECT6-F1
#
_cell.length_a   1.000
_cell.length_b   1.000
_cell.length_c   1.000
_cell.angle_alpha   90.00
_cell.angle_beta   90.00
_cell.angle_gamma   90.00
#
_symmetry.space_group_name_H-M   'P 1'
#
loop_
_entity.id
_entity.type
_entity.pdbx_description
1 polymer ?
#
loop_
_entity_poly.entity_id
_entity_poly.type
_entity_poly.pdbx_seq_one_letter_code
_entity_poly.pdbx_strand_id
1 'polypeptide(L)'
;MSESRRAGARGSAGSSEELARALLAQARSAATAAVREGLEDIEERHGQHVADEVAGLLDVAEVFAGLADHDVRVRDDDRDTRDDDGPWEFKPVTAV
;
A
#
# COMPACT_ATOMS: atom_id res chain seq x y z
N MET A 1 11.01 44.07 -6.68
CA MET A 1 10.98 43.19 -5.50
C MET A 1 9.93 42.12 -5.77
N SER A 2 10.39 40.97 -6.27
CA SER A 2 9.56 39.89 -6.81
C SER A 2 9.02 39.00 -5.69
N GLU A 3 7.89 39.36 -5.11
CA GLU A 3 7.09 38.46 -4.26
C GLU A 3 6.10 37.67 -5.13
N SER A 4 6.61 36.69 -5.89
CA SER A 4 5.79 35.71 -6.62
C SER A 4 5.95 34.30 -6.07
N ARG A 5 6.30 34.15 -4.79
CA ARG A 5 6.49 32.86 -4.11
C ARG A 5 5.69 32.77 -2.81
N ARG A 6 4.37 32.66 -2.94
CA ARG A 6 3.39 32.21 -1.94
C ARG A 6 2.04 32.37 -2.64
N ALA A 7 1.21 31.37 -2.91
CA ALA A 7 1.08 30.06 -2.33
C ALA A 7 0.37 29.19 -3.39
N GLY A 8 1.15 28.53 -4.25
CA GLY A 8 0.65 27.55 -5.23
C GLY A 8 0.61 26.12 -4.68
N ALA A 9 0.71 25.93 -3.35
CA ALA A 9 0.82 24.63 -2.72
C ALA A 9 -0.42 24.28 -1.86
N ARG A 10 -1.61 24.67 -2.34
CA ARG A 10 -2.88 24.00 -1.96
C ARG A 10 -3.30 22.96 -3.00
N GLY A 11 -2.40 22.61 -3.92
CA GLY A 11 -2.61 21.61 -4.95
C GLY A 11 -2.00 20.28 -4.52
N SER A 12 -2.78 19.50 -3.78
CA SER A 12 -2.93 18.04 -3.89
C SER A 12 -3.54 17.54 -2.58
N ALA A 13 -4.85 17.63 -2.50
CA ALA A 13 -5.58 16.55 -1.85
C ALA A 13 -5.28 15.29 -2.68
N GLY A 14 -4.67 14.26 -2.08
CA GLY A 14 -4.38 13.00 -2.75
C GLY A 14 -3.10 13.02 -3.58
N SER A 15 -1.95 13.06 -2.92
CA SER A 15 -0.75 12.52 -3.56
C SER A 15 -0.96 11.02 -3.80
N SER A 16 -0.36 10.44 -4.85
CA SER A 16 -0.45 8.99 -5.09
C SER A 16 0.01 8.18 -3.89
N GLU A 17 0.96 8.71 -3.13
CA GLU A 17 1.45 8.13 -1.87
C GLU A 17 0.40 8.18 -0.76
N GLU A 18 -0.34 9.29 -0.61
CA GLU A 18 -1.45 9.41 0.35
C GLU A 18 -2.58 8.43 0.02
N LEU A 19 -2.93 8.29 -1.26
CA LEU A 19 -3.93 7.31 -1.72
C LEU A 19 -3.46 5.87 -1.50
N ALA A 20 -2.18 5.57 -1.74
CA ALA A 20 -1.60 4.25 -1.50
C ALA A 20 -1.64 3.90 0.00
N ARG A 21 -1.26 4.83 0.89
CA ARG A 21 -1.35 4.63 2.35
C ARG A 21 -2.80 4.43 2.81
N ALA A 22 -3.74 5.23 2.29
CA ALA A 22 -5.15 5.07 2.59
C ALA A 22 -5.69 3.69 2.15
N LEU A 23 -5.29 3.23 0.96
CA LEU A 23 -5.66 1.91 0.44
C LEU A 23 -5.04 0.79 1.29
N LEU A 24 -3.78 0.90 1.70
CA LEU A 24 -3.11 -0.06 2.60
C LEU A 24 -3.83 -0.13 3.95
N ALA A 25 -4.19 1.01 4.54
CA ALA A 25 -4.93 1.06 5.79
C ALA A 25 -6.31 0.38 5.65
N GLN A 26 -7.01 0.63 4.54
CA GLN A 26 -8.28 -0.01 4.23
C GLN A 26 -8.12 -1.52 4.05
N ALA A 27 -7.10 -1.96 3.30
CA ALA A 27 -6.82 -3.38 3.06
C ALA A 27 -6.48 -4.10 4.38
N ARG A 28 -5.70 -3.47 5.27
CA ARG A 28 -5.41 -4.00 6.61
C ARG A 28 -6.69 -4.15 7.44
N SER A 29 -7.57 -3.16 7.41
CA SER A 29 -8.85 -3.25 8.11
C SER A 29 -9.73 -4.38 7.56
N ALA A 30 -9.79 -4.54 6.24
CA ALA A 30 -10.55 -5.60 5.59
C ALA A 30 -9.98 -6.99 5.90
N ALA A 31 -8.65 -7.16 5.84
CA ALA A 31 -7.99 -8.41 6.21
C ALA A 31 -8.25 -8.78 7.68
N THR A 32 -8.22 -7.80 8.59
CA THR A 32 -8.56 -8.01 10.01
C THR A 32 -10.01 -8.47 10.18
N ALA A 33 -10.94 -7.86 9.45
CA ALA A 33 -12.35 -8.25 9.49
C ALA A 33 -12.54 -9.68 8.98
N ALA A 34 -11.89 -10.04 7.87
CA ALA A 34 -11.98 -11.37 7.29
C ALA A 34 -11.40 -12.46 8.21
N VAL A 35 -10.27 -12.19 8.88
CA VAL A 35 -9.70 -13.13 9.87
C VAL A 35 -10.67 -13.33 11.03
N ARG A 36 -11.28 -12.25 11.53
CA ARG A 36 -12.27 -12.33 12.62
C ARG A 36 -13.48 -13.15 12.20
N GLU A 37 -14.10 -12.81 11.07
CA GLU A 37 -15.28 -13.52 10.54
C GLU A 37 -14.98 -15.00 10.34
N GLY A 38 -13.81 -15.34 9.79
CA GLY A 38 -13.39 -16.73 9.64
C GLY A 38 -13.24 -17.49 10.97
N LEU A 39 -12.76 -16.82 12.03
CA LEU A 39 -12.67 -17.42 13.36
C LEU A 39 -14.04 -17.56 14.03
N GLU A 40 -14.93 -16.58 13.88
CA GLU A 40 -16.32 -16.64 14.35
C GLU A 40 -17.07 -17.81 13.67
N ASP A 41 -16.92 -17.97 12.35
CA ASP A 41 -17.48 -19.10 11.59
C ASP A 41 -16.95 -20.46 12.07
N ILE A 42 -15.69 -20.52 12.52
CA ILE A 42 -15.10 -21.73 13.07
C ILE A 42 -15.64 -22.00 14.48
N GLU A 43 -15.77 -20.97 15.31
CA GLU A 43 -16.39 -21.05 16.63
C GLU A 43 -17.82 -21.59 16.54
N GLU A 44 -18.64 -21.05 15.63
CA GLU A 44 -20.04 -21.47 15.46
C GLU A 44 -20.16 -22.94 15.03
N ARG A 45 -19.25 -23.42 14.17
CA ARG A 45 -19.31 -24.77 13.60
C ARG A 45 -18.60 -25.83 14.45
N HIS A 46 -17.52 -25.46 15.14
CA HIS A 46 -16.59 -26.38 15.79
C HIS A 46 -16.37 -26.10 17.27
N GLY A 47 -16.89 -24.98 17.77
CA GLY A 47 -16.73 -24.52 19.15
C GLY A 47 -15.48 -23.69 19.37
N GLN A 48 -15.50 -22.90 20.45
CA GLN A 48 -14.43 -21.96 20.82
C GLN A 48 -13.04 -22.60 20.88
N HIS A 49 -12.92 -23.79 21.44
CA HIS A 49 -11.63 -24.46 21.61
C HIS A 49 -10.90 -24.67 20.27
N VAL A 50 -11.64 -25.03 19.22
CA VAL A 50 -11.06 -25.23 17.88
C VAL A 50 -10.69 -23.88 17.25
N ALA A 51 -11.52 -22.85 17.43
CA ALA A 51 -11.19 -21.50 16.98
C ALA A 51 -9.91 -20.96 17.65
N ASP A 52 -9.72 -21.21 18.95
CA ASP A 52 -8.50 -20.84 19.69
C ASP A 52 -7.27 -21.60 19.16
N GLU A 53 -7.38 -22.89 18.86
CA GLU A 53 -6.31 -23.67 18.23
C GLU A 53 -5.95 -23.12 16.86
N VAL A 54 -6.94 -22.82 16.02
CA VAL A 54 -6.72 -22.22 14.69
C VAL A 54 -6.06 -20.86 14.81
N ALA A 55 -6.51 -20.01 15.75
CA ALA A 55 -5.91 -18.72 16.01
C ALA A 55 -4.42 -18.84 16.43
N GLY A 56 -4.07 -19.88 17.19
CA GLY A 56 -2.68 -20.17 17.58
C GLY A 56 -1.80 -20.70 16.44
N LEU A 57 -2.41 -21.25 15.38
CA LEU A 57 -1.72 -21.76 14.19
C LEU A 57 -1.53 -20.69 13.11
N LEU A 58 -2.31 -19.60 13.16
CA LEU A 58 -2.21 -18.51 12.21
C LEU A 58 -0.97 -17.65 12.49
N ASP A 59 -0.04 -17.60 11.52
CA ASP A 59 0.99 -16.57 11.53
C ASP A 59 0.38 -15.24 11.07
N VAL A 60 -0.06 -14.44 12.06
CA VAL A 60 -0.64 -13.11 11.83
C VAL A 60 0.37 -12.18 11.15
N ALA A 61 1.68 -12.36 11.32
CA ALA A 61 2.65 -11.53 10.62
C ALA A 61 2.68 -11.86 9.12
N GLU A 62 2.58 -13.15 8.78
CA GLU A 62 2.51 -13.61 7.39
C GLU A 62 1.20 -13.17 6.70
N VAL A 63 0.05 -13.29 7.37
CA VAL A 63 -1.26 -12.89 6.83
C VAL A 63 -1.29 -11.41 6.43
N PHE A 64 -0.56 -10.56 7.15
CA PHE A 64 -0.50 -9.12 6.90
C PHE A 64 0.79 -8.69 6.20
N ALA A 65 1.61 -9.64 5.74
CA ALA A 65 2.82 -9.33 4.98
C ALA A 65 2.45 -8.59 3.68
N GLY A 66 3.07 -7.42 3.46
CA GLY A 66 2.73 -6.52 2.35
C GLY A 66 1.62 -5.49 2.63
N LEU A 67 0.88 -5.64 3.73
CA LEU A 67 -0.03 -4.61 4.26
C LEU A 67 0.59 -3.79 5.39
N ALA A 68 1.77 -4.19 5.85
CA ALA A 68 2.57 -3.38 6.75
C ALA A 68 2.91 -2.05 6.05
N ASP A 69 2.81 -0.95 6.81
CA ASP A 69 3.34 0.33 6.38
C ASP A 69 4.84 0.11 6.15
N HIS A 70 5.23 -0.04 4.89
CA HIS A 70 6.59 0.23 4.53
C HIS A 70 6.72 1.73 4.76
N ASP A 71 7.15 2.11 5.97
CA ASP A 71 8.02 3.25 6.12
C ASP A 71 9.08 3.01 5.07
N VAL A 72 8.91 3.65 3.91
CA VAL A 72 9.92 3.76 2.90
C VAL A 72 10.96 4.64 3.56
N ARG A 73 11.76 4.02 4.44
CA ARG A 73 13.16 4.33 4.57
C ARG A 73 13.68 4.05 3.17
N VAL A 74 13.52 5.05 2.31
CA VAL A 74 14.48 5.33 1.26
C VAL A 74 15.79 5.38 2.03
N ARG A 75 16.43 4.22 2.20
CA ARG A 75 17.84 4.18 2.48
C ARG A 75 18.40 4.89 1.26
N ASP A 76 18.96 6.06 1.48
CA ASP A 76 19.77 6.86 0.55
C ASP A 76 21.03 6.09 0.06
N ASP A 77 20.89 4.80 -0.25
CA ASP A 77 21.97 3.85 -0.51
C ASP A 77 21.57 2.96 -1.70
N ASP A 78 21.25 3.61 -2.82
CA ASP A 78 21.65 3.13 -4.14
C ASP A 78 21.70 4.32 -5.09
N ARG A 79 22.73 5.13 -4.86
CA ARG A 79 23.20 6.14 -5.79
C ARG A 79 24.04 5.41 -6.84
N ASP A 80 23.39 4.69 -7.75
CA ASP A 80 24.06 4.22 -8.98
C ASP A 80 23.12 4.33 -10.19
N THR A 81 23.14 5.53 -10.76
CA THR A 81 22.93 5.86 -12.16
C THR A 81 22.47 4.74 -13.10
N ARG A 82 21.17 4.69 -13.36
CA ARG A 82 20.66 4.53 -14.73
C ARG A 82 19.53 5.52 -14.94
N ASP A 83 19.88 6.65 -15.53
CA ASP A 83 18.98 7.43 -16.36
C ASP A 83 18.40 6.49 -17.43
N ASP A 84 17.29 5.82 -17.13
CA ASP A 84 16.48 5.06 -18.10
C ASP A 84 15.21 5.84 -18.45
N ASP A 85 15.29 7.17 -18.39
CA ASP A 85 14.37 8.09 -19.06
C ASP A 85 15.10 8.68 -20.27
N GLY A 86 15.38 7.84 -21.26
CA GLY A 86 15.70 8.32 -22.60
C GLY A 86 14.54 9.19 -23.12
N PRO A 87 14.79 10.33 -23.77
CA PRO A 87 13.73 11.23 -24.20
C PRO A 87 12.76 10.50 -25.13
N TRP A 88 11.47 10.56 -24.81
CA TRP A 88 10.41 9.99 -25.62
C TRP A 88 10.47 10.58 -27.04
N GLU A 89 10.89 9.78 -28.03
CA GLU A 89 10.80 10.21 -29.42
C GLU A 89 9.43 9.83 -30.00
N PHE A 90 8.62 10.83 -30.38
CA PHE A 90 7.40 10.59 -31.14
C PHE A 90 7.78 10.08 -32.54
N LYS A 91 7.32 8.86 -32.87
CA LYS A 91 7.36 8.37 -34.24
C LYS A 91 6.30 9.10 -35.07
N PRO A 92 6.65 9.75 -36.19
CA PRO A 92 5.67 10.36 -37.06
C PRO A 92 4.83 9.26 -37.70
N VAL A 93 3.52 9.30 -37.43
CA VAL A 93 2.53 8.50 -38.17
C VAL A 93 2.51 9.02 -39.60
N THR A 94 3.07 8.25 -40.53
CA THR A 94 2.99 8.57 -41.96
C THR A 94 1.54 8.47 -42.38
N ALA A 95 0.95 9.60 -42.77
CA ALA A 95 -0.38 9.64 -43.37
C ALA A 95 -0.34 8.94 -44.73
N VAL A 96 -1.24 7.97 -44.92
CA VAL A 96 -1.63 7.42 -46.22
C VAL A 96 -2.94 8.08 -46.62
#